data_AF-A0A2T6D9Y6-F1
#
_entry.id   AF-A0A2T6D9Y6-F1
#
_cell.length_a   1.000
_cell.length_b   1.000
_cell.length_c   1.000
_cell.angle_alpha   90.00
_cell.angle_beta   90.00
_cell.angle_gamma   90.00
#
_symmetry.space_group_name_H-M   'P 1'
#
loop_
_entity.id
_entity.type
_entity.pdbx_description
1 polymer ?
#
loop_
_entity_poly.entity_id
_entity_poly.type
_entity_poly.pdbx_seq_one_letter_code
_entity_poly.pdbx_strand_id
1 'polypeptide(L)'
;MKALFPWALVAALAVSVPVARAADEKTTAAATETTDDLVAQLDAAVRAAVKQQQKDAGTGASPDRAREMQYYVTQAGATVRRALSSGGGVSNLQDALNQVQSVAPSEDVQKLCAKILATAQAQAEARDKAVIDQATAQVDAAMKATFAAKEPKDLDDQIIQLSNLSLSRDYNNSQAVQRKVEQARSAVTFMCRWQDYLANKNNGNIDAARTVLQRLSQDTSSYPFVPRSEILQRIDALGVDKSSVTDQLPSLKGKKLADVEALRRETVELKYKNTSNQQIESRLRALQQLADAQQQVAAGLYGQAFSYCTNANRYGGMEAQQDMLPLTMELLMTFLPQYLEIEAAYPTKPDETPVVYLQRVNTESRAKGDWKTTSKALEAYRQVAFGNGQTPAWITGDAQAIMAFIQGQNYESAGMYREAVAAYKRVIAQTGDNIPIEEAKKRLETIRKEHPQDAEAAEKTPETRPYPVAVPYPVVR
;
A
#
# COMPACT_ATOMS: atom_id res chain seq x y z
N MET A 1 49.60 -25.60 13.50
CA MET A 1 50.79 -25.14 12.74
C MET A 1 50.30 -24.41 11.50
N LYS A 2 50.64 -23.11 11.40
CA LYS A 2 50.62 -22.22 10.24
C LYS A 2 49.28 -21.94 9.54
N ALA A 3 48.67 -20.85 10.00
CA ALA A 3 47.85 -19.93 9.21
C ALA A 3 48.62 -19.39 7.99
N LEU A 4 47.89 -18.94 6.96
CA LEU A 4 48.19 -17.76 6.15
C LEU A 4 47.00 -17.45 5.21
N PHE A 5 46.29 -16.37 5.53
CA PHE A 5 45.44 -15.59 4.61
C PHE A 5 46.33 -14.92 3.55
N PRO A 6 45.78 -14.62 2.36
CA PRO A 6 46.16 -13.43 1.62
C PRO A 6 44.96 -12.50 1.46
N TRP A 7 45.00 -11.39 2.21
CA TRP A 7 44.49 -10.11 1.75
C TRP A 7 45.43 -9.60 0.64
N ALA A 8 44.96 -9.40 -0.58
CA ALA A 8 45.51 -8.44 -1.55
C ALA A 8 44.78 -8.54 -2.91
N LEU A 9 43.85 -7.62 -3.17
CA LEU A 9 43.82 -6.71 -4.34
C LEU A 9 42.40 -6.11 -4.45
N VAL A 10 42.20 -5.00 -3.76
CA VAL A 10 41.18 -4.03 -4.17
C VAL A 10 41.84 -3.18 -5.24
N ALA A 11 41.75 -3.63 -6.50
CA ALA A 11 41.99 -2.75 -7.64
C ALA A 11 40.70 -1.96 -7.86
N ALA A 12 40.69 -0.71 -7.39
CA ALA A 12 39.72 0.27 -7.82
C ALA A 12 39.93 0.52 -9.32
N LEU A 13 39.18 -0.19 -10.17
CA LEU A 13 39.00 0.16 -11.56
C LEU A 13 38.21 1.46 -11.60
N ALA A 14 38.94 2.58 -11.66
CA ALA A 14 38.41 3.81 -12.22
C ALA A 14 38.06 3.52 -13.68
N VAL A 15 36.82 3.13 -13.94
CA VAL A 15 36.25 3.15 -15.29
C VAL A 15 36.07 4.62 -15.63
N SER A 16 37.13 5.25 -16.11
CA SER A 16 37.01 6.41 -16.99
C SER A 16 36.23 5.90 -18.20
N VAL A 17 34.92 6.16 -18.24
CA VAL A 17 34.17 6.02 -19.49
C VAL A 17 34.79 7.05 -20.44
N PRO A 18 35.55 6.64 -21.47
CA PRO A 18 35.90 7.58 -22.50
C PRO A 18 34.58 7.91 -23.19
N VAL A 19 34.12 9.15 -23.04
CA VAL A 19 33.06 9.67 -23.90
C VAL A 19 33.59 9.54 -25.32
N ALA A 20 33.17 8.49 -26.01
CA ALA A 20 33.49 8.27 -27.41
C ALA A 20 32.89 9.44 -28.18
N ARG A 21 33.74 10.41 -28.54
CA ARG A 21 33.43 11.44 -29.52
C ARG A 21 33.12 10.71 -30.82
N ALA A 22 31.84 10.59 -31.15
CA ALA A 22 31.43 10.28 -32.51
C ALA A 22 31.97 11.41 -33.39
N ALA A 23 32.94 11.07 -34.23
CA ALA A 23 33.54 11.98 -35.19
C ALA A 23 32.55 12.19 -36.32
N ASP A 24 31.88 13.35 -36.31
CA ASP A 24 31.31 13.94 -37.51
C ASP A 24 32.19 15.11 -37.92
N GLU A 25 32.60 15.09 -39.19
CA GLU A 25 33.67 15.90 -39.75
C GLU A 25 33.28 17.38 -39.97
N LYS A 26 34.27 18.25 -39.74
CA LYS A 26 34.33 19.68 -40.11
C LYS A 26 33.40 20.65 -39.37
N THR A 27 33.69 20.84 -38.09
CA THR A 27 33.51 22.15 -37.45
C THR A 27 34.84 22.54 -36.80
N THR A 28 35.38 23.71 -37.14
CA THR A 28 36.57 24.29 -36.50
C THR A 28 36.42 24.22 -34.98
N ALA A 29 37.25 23.38 -34.33
CA ALA A 29 37.21 23.15 -32.90
C ALA A 29 37.72 24.40 -32.16
N ALA A 30 36.82 25.34 -31.88
CA ALA A 30 37.03 26.27 -30.78
C ALA A 30 37.29 25.42 -29.52
N ALA A 31 38.38 25.69 -28.81
CA ALA A 31 38.67 25.02 -27.55
C ALA A 31 37.48 25.25 -26.61
N THR A 32 36.68 24.22 -26.37
CA THR A 32 35.59 24.26 -25.39
C THR A 32 36.23 24.44 -24.03
N GLU A 33 36.09 25.64 -23.45
CA GLU A 33 36.52 25.93 -22.08
C GLU A 33 35.96 24.88 -21.13
N THR A 34 36.82 24.31 -20.29
CA THR A 34 36.39 23.33 -19.30
C THR A 34 35.71 24.02 -18.12
N THR A 35 34.93 23.27 -17.34
CA THR A 35 34.33 23.81 -16.12
C THR A 35 35.40 24.31 -15.15
N ASP A 36 36.57 23.65 -15.10
CA ASP A 36 37.70 24.08 -14.26
C ASP A 36 38.30 25.41 -14.75
N ASP A 37 38.41 25.61 -16.07
CA ASP A 37 38.85 26.89 -16.66
C ASP A 37 37.87 28.01 -16.28
N LEU A 38 36.57 27.76 -16.39
CA LEU A 38 35.53 28.72 -16.02
C LEU A 38 35.55 29.06 -14.53
N VAL A 39 35.79 28.08 -13.66
CA VAL A 39 35.93 28.31 -12.22
C VAL A 39 37.19 29.13 -11.91
N ALA A 40 38.30 28.89 -12.60
CA ALA A 40 39.49 29.72 -12.44
C ALA A 40 39.26 31.17 -12.90
N GLN A 41 38.51 31.37 -14.00
CA GLN A 41 38.08 32.69 -14.45
C GLN A 41 37.15 33.36 -13.41
N LEU A 42 36.23 32.60 -12.82
CA LEU A 42 35.34 33.09 -11.75
C LEU A 42 36.15 33.53 -10.52
N ASP A 43 37.13 32.72 -10.08
CA ASP A 43 38.01 33.05 -8.95
C ASP A 43 38.75 34.39 -9.19
N ALA A 44 39.22 34.62 -10.41
CA ALA A 44 39.88 35.87 -10.80
C ALA A 44 38.91 37.06 -10.84
N ALA A 45 37.72 36.88 -11.42
CA ALA A 45 36.69 37.91 -11.51
C ALA A 45 36.16 38.33 -10.13
N VAL A 46 35.95 37.39 -9.22
CA VAL A 46 35.54 37.64 -7.83
C VAL A 46 36.61 38.46 -7.09
N ARG A 47 37.90 38.09 -7.22
CA ARG A 47 39.02 38.89 -6.66
C ARG A 47 39.03 40.31 -7.19
N ALA A 48 38.82 40.50 -8.49
CA ALA A 48 38.79 41.82 -9.11
C ALA A 48 37.60 42.66 -8.61
N ALA A 49 36.41 42.07 -8.54
CA ALA A 49 35.20 42.74 -8.06
C ALA A 49 35.32 43.17 -6.58
N VAL A 50 35.81 42.28 -5.71
CA VAL A 50 36.05 42.60 -4.30
C VAL A 50 37.09 43.72 -4.14
N LYS A 51 38.17 43.69 -4.93
CA LYS A 51 39.18 44.77 -4.93
C LYS A 51 38.59 46.11 -5.37
N GLN A 52 37.66 46.10 -6.32
CA GLN A 52 36.97 47.32 -6.75
C GLN A 52 36.03 47.86 -5.66
N GLN A 53 35.23 47.00 -5.03
CA GLN A 53 34.38 47.40 -3.89
C GLN A 53 35.18 47.98 -2.72
N GLN A 54 36.37 47.44 -2.44
CA GLN A 54 37.29 47.98 -1.43
C GLN A 54 37.77 49.39 -1.77
N LYS A 55 38.02 49.68 -3.06
CA LYS A 55 38.39 51.04 -3.51
C LYS A 55 37.21 52.00 -3.37
N ASP A 56 36.02 51.57 -3.78
CA ASP A 56 34.82 52.41 -3.78
C ASP A 56 34.33 52.73 -2.36
N ALA A 57 34.60 51.86 -1.38
CA ALA A 57 34.31 52.10 0.03
C ALA A 57 35.21 53.17 0.71
N GLY A 58 36.26 53.65 0.03
CA GLY A 58 37.20 54.66 0.55
C GLY A 58 38.15 54.14 1.64
N THR A 59 39.12 54.99 2.04
CA THR A 59 40.16 54.66 3.05
C THR A 59 39.62 54.46 4.49
N GLY A 60 38.32 54.60 4.71
CA GLY A 60 37.66 54.43 6.02
C GLY A 60 37.17 53.00 6.33
N ALA A 61 37.38 52.03 5.43
CA ALA A 61 36.99 50.65 5.70
C ALA A 61 37.87 50.02 6.80
N SER A 62 37.24 49.48 7.86
CA SER A 62 37.95 48.75 8.92
C SER A 62 38.81 47.61 8.33
N PRO A 63 40.05 47.41 8.79
CA PRO A 63 40.91 46.27 8.40
C PRO A 63 40.20 44.91 8.53
N ASP A 64 39.25 44.80 9.44
CA ASP A 64 38.47 43.57 9.66
C ASP A 64 37.57 43.24 8.46
N ARG A 65 36.96 44.26 7.84
CA ARG A 65 36.10 44.09 6.65
C ARG A 65 36.91 43.61 5.44
N ALA A 66 38.15 44.07 5.29
CA ALA A 66 39.02 43.63 4.20
C ALA A 66 39.44 42.15 4.34
N ARG A 67 39.70 41.69 5.57
CA ARG A 67 40.00 40.28 5.87
C ARG A 67 38.79 39.38 5.65
N GLU A 68 37.61 39.84 6.06
CA GLU A 68 36.35 39.11 5.88
C GLU A 68 36.05 38.89 4.40
N MET A 69 36.17 39.95 3.58
CA MET A 69 35.97 39.83 2.13
C MET A 69 36.96 38.86 1.47
N GLN A 70 38.24 38.90 1.87
CA GLN A 70 39.26 37.98 1.34
C GLN A 70 38.98 36.51 1.70
N TYR A 71 38.41 36.26 2.89
CA TYR A 71 37.96 34.93 3.30
C TYR A 71 36.83 34.42 2.40
N TYR A 72 35.81 35.26 2.13
CA TYR A 72 34.70 34.87 1.24
C TYR A 72 35.15 34.58 -0.19
N VAL A 73 36.11 35.33 -0.74
CA VAL A 73 36.69 35.05 -2.06
C VAL A 73 37.31 33.65 -2.13
N THR A 74 38.02 33.25 -1.08
CA THR A 74 38.69 31.93 -1.04
C THR A 74 37.68 30.80 -0.88
N GLN A 75 36.61 31.05 -0.11
CA GLN A 75 35.53 30.07 0.05
C GLN A 75 34.66 29.90 -1.20
N ALA A 76 34.37 30.98 -1.92
CA ALA A 76 33.51 30.98 -3.10
C ALA A 76 33.95 29.93 -4.14
N GLY A 77 35.21 29.97 -4.57
CA GLY A 77 35.77 29.00 -5.52
C GLY A 77 35.76 27.56 -5.00
N ALA A 78 36.12 27.37 -3.73
CA ALA A 78 36.12 26.05 -3.09
C ALA A 78 34.72 25.43 -3.01
N THR A 79 33.69 26.25 -2.71
CA THR A 79 32.29 25.81 -2.65
C THR A 79 31.79 25.41 -4.04
N VAL A 80 32.09 26.18 -5.08
CA VAL A 80 31.71 25.84 -6.46
C VAL A 80 32.40 24.55 -6.92
N ARG A 81 33.70 24.38 -6.65
CA ARG A 81 34.42 23.13 -6.97
C ARG A 81 33.85 21.92 -6.23
N ARG A 82 33.49 22.09 -4.96
CA ARG A 82 32.84 21.03 -4.17
C ARG A 82 31.46 20.68 -4.72
N ALA A 83 30.68 21.68 -5.13
CA ALA A 83 29.38 21.43 -5.76
C ALA A 83 29.54 20.65 -7.08
N LEU A 84 30.54 21.00 -7.90
CA LEU A 84 30.85 20.30 -9.14
C LEU A 84 31.36 18.85 -8.93
N SER A 85 32.17 18.61 -7.89
CA SER A 85 32.77 17.29 -7.62
C SER A 85 31.88 16.35 -6.82
N SER A 86 30.99 16.87 -5.97
CA SER A 86 30.11 16.06 -5.11
C SER A 86 29.00 15.31 -5.84
N GLY A 87 28.85 15.53 -7.15
CA GLY A 87 27.74 14.99 -7.92
C GLY A 87 26.37 15.47 -7.43
N GLY A 88 26.29 16.50 -6.57
CA GLY A 88 25.09 16.98 -5.86
C GLY A 88 23.99 17.61 -6.74
N GLY A 89 23.99 17.34 -8.04
CA GLY A 89 23.06 17.93 -9.00
C GLY A 89 23.29 19.42 -9.26
N VAL A 90 22.63 19.92 -10.31
CA VAL A 90 22.69 21.32 -10.75
C VAL A 90 22.18 22.29 -9.66
N SER A 91 21.29 21.84 -8.78
CA SER A 91 20.73 22.65 -7.69
C SER A 91 21.80 23.12 -6.69
N ASN A 92 22.63 22.21 -6.19
CA ASN A 92 23.69 22.57 -5.24
C ASN A 92 24.72 23.53 -5.87
N LEU A 93 24.97 23.37 -7.18
CA LEU A 93 25.80 24.31 -7.93
C LEU A 93 25.14 25.69 -8.04
N GLN A 94 23.84 25.74 -8.31
CA GLN A 94 23.10 27.00 -8.40
C GLN A 94 23.14 27.77 -7.06
N ASP A 95 22.94 27.08 -5.93
CA ASP A 95 23.03 27.69 -4.60
C ASP A 95 24.44 28.22 -4.31
N ALA A 96 25.47 27.44 -4.66
CA ALA A 96 26.86 27.86 -4.54
C ALA A 96 27.14 29.12 -5.37
N LEU A 97 26.68 29.15 -6.63
CA LEU A 97 26.86 30.30 -7.53
C LEU A 97 26.09 31.54 -7.07
N ASN A 98 24.89 31.37 -6.50
CA ASN A 98 24.11 32.46 -5.91
C ASN A 98 24.84 33.07 -4.70
N GLN A 99 25.47 32.23 -3.86
CA GLN A 99 26.30 32.71 -2.76
C GLN A 99 27.49 33.52 -3.29
N VAL A 100 28.18 33.06 -4.34
CA VAL A 100 29.27 33.83 -4.97
C VAL A 100 28.78 35.20 -5.48
N GLN A 101 27.62 35.24 -6.14
CA GLN A 101 27.05 36.48 -6.66
C GLN A 101 26.66 37.48 -5.55
N SER A 102 26.21 37.00 -4.39
CA SER A 102 25.90 37.84 -3.24
C SER A 102 27.14 38.53 -2.64
N VAL A 103 28.28 37.84 -2.67
CA VAL A 103 29.56 38.36 -2.16
C VAL A 103 30.20 39.36 -3.14
N ALA A 104 30.12 39.07 -4.44
CA ALA A 104 30.76 39.86 -5.48
C ALA A 104 29.79 40.17 -6.65
N PRO A 105 28.84 41.10 -6.46
CA PRO A 105 27.94 41.53 -7.53
C PRO A 105 28.69 42.36 -8.58
N SER A 106 29.26 41.70 -9.59
CA SER A 106 29.76 42.34 -10.81
C SER A 106 29.19 41.65 -12.06
N GLU A 107 29.11 42.39 -13.17
CA GLU A 107 28.60 41.86 -14.43
C GLU A 107 29.43 40.66 -14.93
N ASP A 108 30.76 40.71 -14.77
CA ASP A 108 31.65 39.62 -15.15
C ASP A 108 31.44 38.36 -14.30
N VAL A 109 31.28 38.52 -12.98
CA VAL A 109 30.97 37.39 -12.08
C VAL A 109 29.62 36.78 -12.43
N GLN A 110 28.60 37.60 -12.71
CA GLN A 110 27.28 37.11 -13.13
C GLN A 110 27.36 36.32 -14.44
N LYS A 111 28.07 36.84 -15.46
CA LYS A 111 28.28 36.17 -16.75
C LYS A 111 28.99 34.83 -16.58
N LEU A 112 30.05 34.78 -15.76
CA LEU A 112 30.80 33.54 -15.50
C LEU A 112 29.98 32.52 -14.72
N CYS A 113 29.23 32.94 -13.69
CA CYS A 113 28.31 32.06 -12.99
C CYS A 113 27.25 31.45 -13.93
N ALA A 114 26.65 32.28 -14.80
CA ALA A 114 25.68 31.81 -15.79
C ALA A 114 26.32 30.80 -16.77
N LYS A 115 27.54 31.06 -17.22
CA LYS A 115 28.28 30.18 -18.14
C LYS A 115 28.68 28.84 -17.49
N ILE A 116 29.11 28.86 -16.22
CA ILE A 116 29.40 27.64 -15.44
C ILE A 116 28.13 26.82 -15.29
N LEU A 117 27.01 27.45 -14.91
CA LEU A 117 25.73 26.76 -14.73
C LEU A 117 25.26 26.11 -16.03
N ALA A 118 25.28 26.83 -17.15
CA ALA A 118 24.89 26.31 -18.45
C ALA A 118 25.79 25.15 -18.91
N THR A 119 27.11 25.28 -18.69
CA THR A 119 28.08 24.21 -19.03
C THR A 119 27.86 22.96 -18.19
N ALA A 120 27.61 23.12 -16.88
CA ALA A 120 27.32 22.01 -15.98
C ALA A 120 25.97 21.33 -16.30
N GLN A 121 24.94 22.11 -16.66
CA GLN A 121 23.66 21.59 -17.13
C GLN A 121 23.82 20.76 -18.40
N ALA A 122 24.50 21.27 -19.43
CA ALA A 122 24.76 20.53 -20.66
C ALA A 122 25.55 19.23 -20.42
N GLN A 123 26.55 19.26 -19.51
CA GLN A 123 27.27 18.06 -19.11
C GLN A 123 26.40 17.06 -18.36
N ALA A 124 25.49 17.51 -17.49
CA ALA A 124 24.55 16.66 -16.78
C ALA A 124 23.55 16.01 -17.75
N GLU A 125 22.98 16.77 -18.68
CA GLU A 125 22.08 16.26 -19.72
C GLU A 125 22.77 15.24 -20.63
N ALA A 126 24.01 15.49 -21.02
CA ALA A 126 24.80 14.54 -21.83
C ALA A 126 25.07 13.23 -21.08
N ARG A 127 25.38 13.29 -19.78
CA ARG A 127 25.56 12.10 -18.93
C ARG A 127 24.24 11.35 -18.75
N ASP A 128 23.17 12.05 -18.43
CA ASP A 128 21.83 11.46 -18.28
C ASP A 128 21.40 10.77 -19.58
N LYS A 129 21.60 11.41 -20.73
CA LYS A 129 21.33 10.83 -22.04
C LYS A 129 22.15 9.55 -22.26
N ALA A 130 23.46 9.58 -21.98
CA ALA A 130 24.32 8.40 -22.15
C ALA A 130 23.85 7.23 -21.27
N VAL A 131 23.45 7.49 -20.03
CA VAL A 131 22.92 6.46 -19.11
C VAL A 131 21.57 5.93 -19.61
N ILE A 132 20.67 6.80 -20.07
CA ILE A 132 19.37 6.42 -20.63
C ILE A 132 19.56 5.54 -21.87
N ASP A 133 20.46 5.93 -22.78
CA ASP A 133 20.74 5.19 -24.00
C ASP A 133 21.37 3.82 -23.68
N GLN A 134 22.31 3.76 -22.73
CA GLN A 134 22.90 2.51 -22.24
C GLN A 134 21.87 1.58 -21.58
N ALA A 135 21.05 2.10 -20.67
CA ALA A 135 20.02 1.33 -19.99
C ALA A 135 18.97 0.79 -20.98
N THR A 136 18.57 1.61 -21.95
CA THR A 136 17.62 1.19 -22.99
C THR A 136 18.20 0.07 -23.85
N ALA A 137 19.44 0.23 -24.32
CA ALA A 137 20.11 -0.81 -25.11
C ALA A 137 20.28 -2.14 -24.36
N GLN A 138 20.62 -2.09 -23.06
CA GLN A 138 20.76 -3.30 -22.25
C GLN A 138 19.41 -3.97 -21.96
N VAL A 139 18.35 -3.19 -21.69
CA VAL A 139 17.00 -3.75 -21.53
C VAL A 139 16.57 -4.44 -22.83
N ASP A 140 16.76 -3.81 -23.99
CA ASP A 140 16.40 -4.41 -25.28
C ASP A 140 17.19 -5.70 -25.58
N ALA A 141 18.48 -5.72 -25.26
CA ALA A 141 19.34 -6.90 -25.41
C ALA A 141 18.88 -8.04 -24.49
N ALA A 142 18.62 -7.73 -23.22
CA ALA A 142 18.11 -8.68 -22.24
C ALA A 142 16.75 -9.27 -22.65
N MET A 143 15.87 -8.46 -23.23
CA MET A 143 14.58 -8.94 -23.71
C MET A 143 14.70 -9.90 -24.90
N LYS A 144 15.57 -9.58 -25.86
CA LYS A 144 15.89 -10.50 -26.96
C LYS A 144 16.47 -11.82 -26.45
N ALA A 145 17.40 -11.76 -25.48
CA ALA A 145 17.97 -12.95 -24.87
C ALA A 145 16.92 -13.79 -24.14
N THR A 146 16.00 -13.15 -23.40
CA THR A 146 14.94 -13.81 -22.64
C THR A 146 14.06 -14.70 -23.52
N PHE A 147 13.62 -14.21 -24.67
CA PHE A 147 12.77 -14.99 -25.57
C PHE A 147 13.51 -16.01 -26.43
N ALA A 148 14.83 -15.85 -26.59
CA ALA A 148 15.70 -16.79 -27.30
C ALA A 148 16.22 -17.93 -26.40
N ALA A 149 16.26 -17.72 -25.08
CA ALA A 149 16.80 -18.68 -24.12
C ALA A 149 16.04 -20.01 -24.11
N LYS A 150 16.80 -21.10 -23.98
CA LYS A 150 16.30 -22.48 -23.90
C LYS A 150 16.58 -23.09 -22.53
N GLU A 151 17.65 -22.66 -21.88
CA GLU A 151 18.04 -23.06 -20.54
C GLU A 151 18.05 -21.84 -19.59
N PRO A 152 17.79 -22.02 -18.28
CA PRO A 152 17.86 -20.93 -17.32
C PRO A 152 19.20 -20.17 -17.35
N LYS A 153 20.32 -20.91 -17.45
CA LYS A 153 21.68 -20.35 -17.44
C LYS A 153 21.99 -19.41 -18.61
N ASP A 154 21.21 -19.49 -19.70
CA ASP A 154 21.38 -18.62 -20.88
C ASP A 154 21.14 -17.14 -20.53
N LEU A 155 20.52 -16.85 -19.38
CA LEU A 155 20.15 -15.51 -18.93
C LEU A 155 21.09 -14.92 -17.88
N ASP A 156 22.01 -15.70 -17.31
CA ASP A 156 22.82 -15.28 -16.16
C ASP A 156 23.68 -14.04 -16.48
N ASP A 157 24.36 -14.03 -17.63
CA ASP A 157 25.21 -12.90 -18.03
C ASP A 157 24.42 -11.59 -18.19
N GLN A 158 23.21 -11.67 -18.77
CA GLN A 158 22.35 -10.51 -18.99
C GLN A 158 21.77 -9.99 -17.67
N ILE A 159 21.40 -10.90 -16.75
CA ILE A 159 20.97 -10.55 -15.39
C ILE A 159 22.10 -9.83 -14.65
N ILE A 160 23.34 -10.33 -14.72
CA ILE A 160 24.49 -9.70 -14.09
C ILE A 160 24.73 -8.29 -14.67
N GLN A 161 24.73 -8.14 -16.00
CA GLN A 161 24.92 -6.85 -16.67
C GLN A 161 23.86 -5.80 -16.25
N LEU A 162 22.58 -6.17 -16.30
CA LEU A 162 21.49 -5.27 -15.88
C LEU A 162 21.52 -4.96 -14.38
N SER A 163 21.87 -5.93 -13.54
CA SER A 163 21.95 -5.72 -12.09
C SER A 163 23.04 -4.69 -11.74
N ASN A 164 24.17 -4.69 -12.45
CA ASN A 164 25.25 -3.73 -12.26
C ASN A 164 24.84 -2.29 -12.63
N LEU A 165 24.01 -2.11 -13.66
CA LEU A 165 23.41 -0.79 -13.96
C LEU A 165 22.54 -0.28 -12.81
N SER A 166 21.85 -1.19 -12.12
CA SER A 166 20.87 -0.82 -11.09
C SER A 166 21.47 -0.50 -9.71
N LEU A 167 22.74 -0.90 -9.50
CA LEU A 167 23.48 -0.77 -8.24
C LEU A 167 24.38 0.47 -8.17
N SER A 168 24.63 1.14 -9.30
CA SER A 168 25.47 2.33 -9.33
C SER A 168 24.75 3.48 -8.60
N ARG A 169 25.08 3.63 -7.32
CA ARG A 169 24.38 4.47 -6.33
C ARG A 169 24.78 5.94 -6.38
N ASP A 170 25.83 6.26 -7.13
CA ASP A 170 26.44 7.60 -7.19
C ASP A 170 25.75 8.55 -8.18
N TYR A 171 24.62 8.11 -8.71
CA TYR A 171 23.84 8.80 -9.70
C TYR A 171 22.72 9.61 -9.03
N ASN A 172 23.01 10.87 -8.67
CA ASN A 172 22.02 11.91 -8.37
C ASN A 172 21.25 12.30 -9.65
N ASN A 173 20.68 11.31 -10.32
CA ASN A 173 20.21 11.48 -11.69
C ASN A 173 18.76 11.94 -11.69
N SER A 174 18.43 12.67 -12.76
CA SER A 174 17.08 13.15 -13.06
C SER A 174 16.02 12.06 -12.95
N GLN A 175 14.76 12.46 -12.81
CA GLN A 175 13.62 11.53 -12.81
C GLN A 175 13.60 10.63 -14.06
N ALA A 176 14.10 11.11 -15.19
CA ALA A 176 14.16 10.33 -16.43
C ALA A 176 15.10 9.12 -16.29
N VAL A 177 16.30 9.31 -15.73
CA VAL A 177 17.23 8.21 -15.49
C VAL A 177 16.70 7.26 -14.42
N GLN A 178 16.09 7.77 -13.35
CA GLN A 178 15.49 6.93 -12.31
C GLN A 178 14.43 5.99 -12.90
N ARG A 179 13.55 6.50 -13.77
CA ARG A 179 12.54 5.67 -14.47
C ARG A 179 13.19 4.57 -15.31
N LYS A 180 14.31 4.87 -15.99
CA LYS A 180 15.04 3.89 -16.81
C LYS A 180 15.79 2.84 -15.99
N VAL A 181 16.37 3.24 -14.86
CA VAL A 181 16.98 2.30 -13.91
C VAL A 181 15.91 1.38 -13.31
N GLU A 182 14.74 1.91 -12.98
CA GLU A 182 13.63 1.09 -12.48
C GLU A 182 13.09 0.12 -13.55
N GLN A 183 13.08 0.55 -14.82
CA GLN A 183 12.79 -0.34 -15.95
C GLN A 183 13.82 -1.49 -16.04
N ALA A 184 15.12 -1.22 -15.83
CA ALA A 184 16.16 -2.25 -15.80
C ALA A 184 15.99 -3.24 -14.63
N ARG A 185 15.62 -2.76 -13.44
CA ARG A 185 15.31 -3.63 -12.27
C ARG A 185 14.10 -4.52 -12.54
N SER A 186 13.08 -3.96 -13.17
CA SER A 186 11.89 -4.69 -13.59
C SER A 186 12.25 -5.76 -14.62
N ALA A 187 13.16 -5.47 -15.55
CA ALA A 187 13.68 -6.46 -16.51
C ALA A 187 14.44 -7.60 -15.82
N VAL A 188 15.30 -7.32 -14.83
CA VAL A 188 15.96 -8.37 -14.03
C VAL A 188 14.94 -9.27 -13.35
N THR A 189 13.93 -8.69 -12.70
CA THR A 189 12.87 -9.46 -12.02
C THR A 189 12.10 -10.34 -13.00
N PHE A 190 11.78 -9.80 -14.18
CA PHE A 190 11.14 -10.56 -15.26
C PHE A 190 12.00 -11.75 -15.69
N MET A 191 13.31 -11.52 -15.93
CA MET A 191 14.25 -12.55 -16.35
C MET A 191 14.39 -13.68 -15.34
N CYS A 192 14.50 -13.38 -14.04
CA CYS A 192 14.56 -14.41 -13.00
C CYS A 192 13.30 -15.28 -12.99
N ARG A 193 12.12 -14.68 -13.11
CA ARG A 193 10.87 -15.45 -13.25
C ARG A 193 10.84 -16.26 -14.55
N TRP A 194 11.45 -15.76 -15.61
CA TRP A 194 11.59 -16.51 -16.85
C TRP A 194 12.54 -17.71 -16.69
N GLN A 195 13.63 -17.58 -15.92
CA GLN A 195 14.49 -18.70 -15.53
C GLN A 195 13.70 -19.77 -14.75
N ASP A 196 12.83 -19.37 -13.82
CA ASP A 196 11.95 -20.30 -13.10
C ASP A 196 11.02 -21.04 -14.06
N TYR A 197 10.43 -20.35 -15.04
CA TYR A 197 9.62 -20.97 -16.10
C TYR A 197 10.42 -22.00 -16.89
N LEU A 198 11.62 -21.63 -17.38
CA LEU A 198 12.49 -22.53 -18.14
C LEU A 198 12.91 -23.75 -17.31
N ALA A 199 13.25 -23.56 -16.04
CA ALA A 199 13.61 -24.64 -15.14
C ALA A 199 12.46 -25.63 -14.94
N ASN A 200 11.25 -25.14 -14.65
CA ASN A 200 10.07 -25.99 -14.48
C ASN A 200 9.71 -26.73 -15.77
N LYS A 201 9.76 -26.04 -16.91
CA LYS A 201 9.51 -26.63 -18.22
C LYS A 201 10.50 -27.76 -18.53
N ASN A 202 11.80 -27.51 -18.33
CA ASN A 202 12.85 -28.49 -18.63
C ASN A 202 12.80 -29.70 -17.69
N ASN A 203 12.28 -29.53 -16.47
CA ASN A 203 12.03 -30.62 -15.52
C ASN A 203 10.70 -31.36 -15.75
N GLY A 204 9.92 -31.00 -16.79
CA GLY A 204 8.61 -31.60 -17.07
C GLY A 204 7.48 -31.17 -16.13
N ASN A 205 7.70 -30.17 -15.26
CA ASN A 205 6.68 -29.64 -14.36
C ASN A 205 5.85 -28.56 -15.06
N ILE A 206 4.95 -29.00 -15.95
CA ILE A 206 4.20 -28.12 -16.85
C ILE A 206 3.25 -27.17 -16.08
N ASP A 207 2.63 -27.62 -14.98
CA ASP A 207 1.72 -26.79 -14.18
C ASP A 207 2.45 -25.66 -13.44
N ALA A 208 3.64 -25.94 -12.90
CA ALA A 208 4.46 -24.91 -12.28
C ALA A 208 4.97 -23.91 -13.34
N ALA A 209 5.42 -24.40 -14.49
CA ALA A 209 5.85 -23.55 -15.61
C ALA A 209 4.72 -22.62 -16.08
N ARG A 210 3.50 -23.15 -16.19
CA ARG A 210 2.30 -22.37 -16.50
C ARG A 210 1.99 -21.34 -15.42
N THR A 211 2.04 -21.73 -14.16
CA THR A 211 1.72 -20.83 -13.03
C THR A 211 2.65 -19.62 -13.05
N VAL A 212 3.94 -19.82 -13.32
CA VAL A 212 4.91 -18.73 -13.50
C VAL A 212 4.50 -17.80 -14.65
N LEU A 213 4.18 -18.35 -15.83
CA LEU A 213 3.72 -17.55 -16.97
C LEU A 213 2.39 -16.83 -16.72
N GLN A 214 1.44 -17.45 -16.03
CA GLN A 214 0.16 -16.82 -15.67
C GLN A 214 0.38 -15.62 -14.77
N ARG A 215 1.23 -15.75 -13.74
CA ARG A 215 1.63 -14.62 -12.88
C ARG A 215 2.30 -13.51 -13.68
N LEU A 216 3.21 -13.85 -14.60
CA LEU A 216 3.84 -12.88 -15.50
C LEU A 216 2.81 -12.17 -16.38
N SER A 217 1.77 -12.87 -16.86
CA SER A 217 0.72 -12.30 -17.71
C SER A 217 -0.28 -11.40 -16.98
N GLN A 218 -0.37 -11.52 -15.65
CA GLN A 218 -1.23 -10.71 -14.78
C GLN A 218 -0.52 -9.44 -14.31
N ASP A 219 0.81 -9.47 -14.26
CA ASP A 219 1.67 -8.41 -13.72
C ASP A 219 2.28 -7.52 -14.84
N THR A 220 1.50 -7.26 -15.90
CA THR A 220 1.98 -6.54 -17.10
C THR A 220 2.34 -5.08 -16.82
N SER A 221 1.77 -4.47 -15.77
CA SER A 221 2.13 -3.12 -15.34
C SER A 221 3.58 -3.02 -14.87
N SER A 222 4.11 -4.10 -14.28
CA SER A 222 5.48 -4.17 -13.79
C SER A 222 6.48 -4.47 -14.92
N TYR A 223 6.01 -4.98 -16.06
CA TYR A 223 6.86 -5.36 -17.21
C TYR A 223 6.36 -4.71 -18.51
N PRO A 224 6.40 -3.37 -18.64
CA PRO A 224 5.81 -2.65 -19.78
C PRO A 224 6.50 -2.94 -21.13
N PHE A 225 7.65 -3.63 -21.11
CA PHE A 225 8.44 -4.00 -22.27
C PHE A 225 8.12 -5.40 -22.82
N VAL A 226 7.17 -6.13 -22.21
CA VAL A 226 6.75 -7.47 -22.66
C VAL A 226 5.30 -7.46 -23.16
N PRO A 227 5.05 -7.79 -24.43
CA PRO A 227 3.69 -7.99 -24.91
C PRO A 227 3.03 -9.17 -24.20
N ARG A 228 1.88 -8.93 -23.56
CA ARG A 228 1.09 -9.98 -22.88
C ARG A 228 0.75 -11.15 -23.80
N SER A 229 0.47 -10.86 -25.08
CA SER A 229 0.18 -11.87 -26.10
C SER A 229 1.27 -12.93 -26.23
N GLU A 230 2.54 -12.54 -26.05
CA GLU A 230 3.67 -13.45 -26.18
C GLU A 230 3.77 -14.41 -25.00
N ILE A 231 3.46 -13.93 -23.80
CA ILE A 231 3.33 -14.77 -22.61
C ILE A 231 2.17 -15.75 -22.78
N LEU A 232 1.02 -15.29 -23.29
CA LEU A 232 -0.16 -16.14 -23.53
C LEU A 232 0.12 -17.23 -24.58
N GLN A 233 0.80 -16.89 -25.67
CA GLN A 233 1.19 -17.88 -26.68
C GLN A 233 2.09 -18.98 -26.09
N ARG A 234 2.98 -18.63 -25.15
CA ARG A 234 3.82 -19.61 -24.44
C ARG A 234 3.00 -20.48 -23.48
N ILE A 235 1.98 -19.93 -22.84
CA ILE A 235 1.02 -20.69 -22.02
C ILE A 235 0.29 -21.72 -22.87
N ASP A 236 -0.16 -21.33 -24.07
CA ASP A 236 -0.84 -22.24 -25.00
C ASP A 236 0.11 -23.32 -25.53
N ALA A 237 1.35 -22.96 -25.86
CA ALA A 237 2.38 -23.87 -26.37
C ALA A 237 2.85 -24.92 -25.33
N LEU A 238 2.60 -24.70 -24.03
CA LEU A 238 2.82 -25.71 -23.00
C LEU A 238 1.86 -26.90 -23.13
N GLY A 239 0.85 -26.82 -24.01
CA GLY A 239 0.11 -27.99 -24.49
C GLY A 239 -0.53 -28.77 -23.37
N VAL A 240 -1.28 -28.10 -22.50
CA VAL A 240 -2.04 -28.84 -21.50
C VAL A 240 -3.31 -29.31 -22.16
N ASP A 241 -3.50 -30.62 -22.08
CA ASP A 241 -4.76 -31.26 -22.32
C ASP A 241 -5.82 -30.49 -21.53
N LYS A 242 -6.70 -29.73 -22.20
CA LYS A 242 -7.84 -29.03 -21.58
C LYS A 242 -8.85 -30.01 -20.96
N SER A 243 -8.45 -31.27 -20.83
CA SER A 243 -9.19 -32.50 -20.65
C SER A 243 -8.81 -33.24 -19.36
N SER A 244 -8.16 -32.63 -18.36
CA SER A 244 -8.26 -33.18 -16.99
C SER A 244 -9.62 -32.81 -16.38
N VAL A 245 -10.66 -33.31 -17.03
CA VAL A 245 -12.09 -33.23 -16.67
C VAL A 245 -12.40 -34.12 -15.44
N THR A 246 -11.39 -34.69 -14.76
CA THR A 246 -11.60 -35.70 -13.70
C THR A 246 -11.41 -35.25 -12.25
N ASP A 247 -11.08 -33.98 -11.96
CA ASP A 247 -10.91 -33.48 -10.58
C ASP A 247 -11.78 -32.25 -10.28
N GLN A 248 -13.07 -32.32 -10.62
CA GLN A 248 -14.03 -31.31 -10.17
C GLN A 248 -14.12 -31.33 -8.64
N LEU A 249 -14.13 -30.14 -8.03
CA LEU A 249 -14.40 -30.00 -6.61
C LEU A 249 -15.73 -30.68 -6.24
N PRO A 250 -15.82 -31.35 -5.07
CA PRO A 250 -17.07 -31.94 -4.63
C PRO A 250 -18.14 -30.86 -4.51
N SER A 251 -19.31 -31.10 -5.11
CA SER A 251 -20.40 -30.14 -5.07
C SER A 251 -20.91 -29.96 -3.64
N LEU A 252 -21.03 -28.69 -3.21
CA LEU A 252 -21.65 -28.34 -1.92
C LEU A 252 -23.17 -28.19 -2.00
N LYS A 253 -23.75 -28.26 -3.21
CA LYS A 253 -25.19 -28.08 -3.40
C LYS A 253 -25.95 -29.20 -2.70
N GLY A 254 -26.83 -28.82 -1.77
CA GLY A 254 -27.65 -29.75 -0.99
C GLY A 254 -26.92 -30.45 0.16
N LYS A 255 -25.64 -30.13 0.39
CA LYS A 255 -24.89 -30.64 1.54
C LYS A 255 -25.34 -29.95 2.82
N LYS A 256 -25.17 -30.65 3.94
CA LYS A 256 -25.52 -30.20 5.29
C LYS A 256 -24.28 -30.05 6.14
N LEU A 257 -24.44 -29.41 7.29
CA LEU A 257 -23.36 -29.20 8.26
C LEU A 257 -22.73 -30.52 8.72
N ALA A 258 -23.51 -31.61 8.74
CA ALA A 258 -23.02 -32.96 9.05
C ALA A 258 -22.06 -33.53 7.99
N ASP A 259 -22.07 -33.02 6.75
CA ASP A 259 -21.24 -33.51 5.65
C ASP A 259 -19.83 -32.88 5.62
N VAL A 260 -19.58 -31.84 6.42
CA VAL A 260 -18.35 -31.02 6.34
C VAL A 260 -17.08 -31.86 6.46
N GLU A 261 -17.03 -32.81 7.39
CA GLU A 261 -15.83 -33.64 7.59
C GLU A 261 -15.62 -34.66 6.45
N ALA A 262 -16.70 -35.15 5.83
CA ALA A 262 -16.60 -36.01 4.65
C ALA A 262 -16.07 -35.22 3.45
N LEU A 263 -16.64 -34.03 3.20
CA LEU A 263 -16.21 -33.11 2.16
C LEU A 263 -14.74 -32.67 2.33
N ARG A 264 -14.32 -32.43 3.58
CA ARG A 264 -12.94 -32.08 3.90
C ARG A 264 -11.98 -33.20 3.53
N ARG A 265 -12.28 -34.45 3.90
CA ARG A 265 -11.47 -35.63 3.53
C ARG A 265 -11.39 -35.82 2.02
N GLU A 266 -12.51 -35.73 1.32
CA GLU A 266 -12.54 -35.81 -0.15
C GLU A 266 -11.69 -34.71 -0.81
N THR A 267 -11.77 -33.47 -0.29
CA THR A 267 -10.96 -32.36 -0.79
C THR A 267 -9.46 -32.54 -0.50
N VAL A 268 -9.08 -33.17 0.62
CA VAL A 268 -7.69 -33.53 0.93
C VAL A 268 -7.16 -34.56 -0.09
N GLU A 269 -7.94 -35.60 -0.40
CA GLU A 269 -7.56 -36.60 -1.41
C GLU A 269 -7.38 -35.98 -2.79
N LEU A 270 -8.27 -35.06 -3.18
CA LEU A 270 -8.14 -34.30 -4.42
C LEU A 270 -6.88 -33.43 -4.42
N LYS A 271 -6.55 -32.79 -3.29
CA LYS A 271 -5.33 -31.98 -3.15
C LYS A 271 -4.06 -32.81 -3.35
N TYR A 272 -4.01 -34.04 -2.85
CA TYR A 272 -2.85 -34.92 -3.08
C TYR A 272 -2.65 -35.26 -4.55
N LYS A 273 -3.73 -35.34 -5.32
CA LYS A 273 -3.69 -35.55 -6.78
C LYS A 273 -3.43 -34.25 -7.56
N ASN A 274 -3.71 -33.10 -6.95
CA ASN A 274 -3.70 -31.77 -7.59
C ASN A 274 -2.96 -30.72 -6.74
N THR A 275 -1.69 -30.97 -6.44
CA THR A 275 -0.88 -30.20 -5.47
C THR A 275 -0.84 -28.69 -5.75
N SER A 276 -1.04 -28.26 -7.00
CA SER A 276 -0.96 -26.84 -7.40
C SER A 276 -2.31 -26.16 -7.66
N ASN A 277 -3.44 -26.83 -7.41
CA ASN A 277 -4.76 -26.25 -7.69
C ASN A 277 -5.22 -25.31 -6.55
N GLN A 278 -5.20 -24.00 -6.84
CA GLN A 278 -5.58 -22.95 -5.89
C GLN A 278 -7.04 -23.01 -5.45
N GLN A 279 -7.96 -23.48 -6.30
CA GLN A 279 -9.37 -23.62 -5.93
C GLN A 279 -9.55 -24.74 -4.90
N ILE A 280 -8.86 -25.86 -5.08
CA ILE A 280 -8.85 -26.98 -4.11
C ILE A 280 -8.26 -26.52 -2.77
N GLU A 281 -7.14 -25.80 -2.79
CA GLU A 281 -6.54 -25.28 -1.56
C GLU A 281 -7.47 -24.29 -0.83
N SER A 282 -8.11 -23.39 -1.58
CA SER A 282 -9.05 -22.41 -1.03
C SER A 282 -10.28 -23.10 -0.44
N ARG A 283 -10.85 -24.09 -1.12
CA ARG A 283 -11.97 -24.91 -0.60
C ARG A 283 -11.56 -25.66 0.67
N LEU A 284 -10.41 -26.31 0.67
CA LEU A 284 -9.92 -27.07 1.82
C LEU A 284 -9.75 -26.17 3.04
N ARG A 285 -9.17 -24.98 2.85
CA ARG A 285 -9.02 -23.98 3.92
C ARG A 285 -10.38 -23.55 4.47
N ALA A 286 -11.36 -23.29 3.60
CA ALA A 286 -12.70 -22.91 4.02
C ALA A 286 -13.41 -24.02 4.81
N LEU A 287 -13.33 -25.28 4.36
CA LEU A 287 -13.88 -26.44 5.07
C LEU A 287 -13.20 -26.66 6.43
N GLN A 288 -11.88 -26.50 6.50
CA GLN A 288 -11.14 -26.60 7.77
C GLN A 288 -11.61 -25.55 8.78
N GLN A 289 -11.72 -24.29 8.35
CA GLN A 289 -12.18 -23.23 9.24
C GLN A 289 -13.63 -23.43 9.70
N LEU A 290 -14.51 -23.98 8.84
CA LEU A 290 -15.88 -24.31 9.23
C LEU A 290 -15.91 -25.44 10.27
N ALA A 291 -15.08 -26.47 10.09
CA ALA A 291 -14.92 -27.55 11.06
C ALA A 291 -14.37 -27.03 12.41
N ASP A 292 -13.39 -26.14 12.38
CA ASP A 292 -12.85 -25.50 13.58
C ASP A 292 -13.94 -24.66 14.30
N ALA A 293 -14.77 -23.94 13.54
CA ALA A 293 -15.91 -23.20 14.10
C ALA A 293 -16.96 -24.14 14.72
N GLN A 294 -17.24 -25.31 14.13
CA GLN A 294 -18.10 -26.34 14.76
C GLN A 294 -17.53 -26.80 16.11
N GLN A 295 -16.21 -27.01 16.19
CA GLN A 295 -15.55 -27.39 17.44
C GLN A 295 -15.64 -26.27 18.49
N GLN A 296 -15.49 -25.01 18.08
CA GLN A 296 -15.68 -23.84 18.96
C GLN A 296 -17.10 -23.78 19.52
N VAL A 297 -18.12 -24.04 18.69
CA VAL A 297 -19.52 -24.13 19.16
C VAL A 297 -19.68 -25.24 20.19
N ALA A 298 -19.14 -26.44 19.93
CA ALA A 298 -19.19 -27.56 20.86
C ALA A 298 -18.47 -27.25 22.20
N ALA A 299 -17.44 -26.39 22.16
CA ALA A 299 -16.71 -25.91 23.33
C ALA A 299 -17.35 -24.69 24.03
N GLY A 300 -18.50 -24.18 23.55
CA GLY A 300 -19.16 -22.99 24.10
C GLY A 300 -18.46 -21.66 23.75
N LEU A 301 -17.52 -21.65 22.82
CA LEU A 301 -16.76 -20.47 22.38
C LEU A 301 -17.49 -19.70 21.28
N TYR A 302 -18.74 -19.31 21.54
CA TYR A 302 -19.65 -18.76 20.53
C TYR A 302 -19.14 -17.49 19.84
N GLY A 303 -18.40 -16.62 20.54
CA GLY A 303 -17.84 -15.41 19.93
C GLY A 303 -16.82 -15.68 18.82
N GLN A 304 -16.01 -16.74 18.96
CA GLN A 304 -15.05 -17.13 17.93
C GLN A 304 -15.76 -17.73 16.71
N ALA A 305 -16.74 -18.61 16.96
CA ALA A 305 -17.55 -19.20 15.90
C ALA A 305 -18.38 -18.14 15.15
N PHE A 306 -18.95 -17.18 15.87
CA PHE A 306 -19.68 -16.05 15.29
C PHE A 306 -18.77 -15.21 14.38
N SER A 307 -17.58 -14.83 14.88
CA SER A 307 -16.59 -14.08 14.11
C SER A 307 -16.21 -14.80 12.82
N TYR A 308 -16.02 -16.12 12.86
CA TYR A 308 -15.80 -16.89 11.65
C TYR A 308 -16.98 -16.77 10.67
N CYS A 309 -18.20 -17.04 11.14
CA CYS A 309 -19.39 -17.05 10.28
C CYS A 309 -19.67 -15.69 9.63
N THR A 310 -19.36 -14.58 10.30
CA THR A 310 -19.63 -13.22 9.80
C THR A 310 -18.44 -12.58 9.06
N ASN A 311 -17.20 -12.93 9.41
CA ASN A 311 -15.99 -12.38 8.78
C ASN A 311 -15.40 -13.26 7.69
N ALA A 312 -15.88 -14.50 7.51
CA ALA A 312 -15.37 -15.43 6.49
C ALA A 312 -15.36 -14.82 5.08
N ASN A 313 -16.26 -13.88 4.78
CA ASN A 313 -16.36 -13.17 3.49
C ASN A 313 -15.21 -12.18 3.21
N ARG A 314 -14.35 -11.85 4.19
CA ARG A 314 -13.35 -10.77 4.03
C ARG A 314 -11.96 -11.23 3.57
N TYR A 315 -11.62 -12.52 3.69
CA TYR A 315 -10.22 -12.96 3.59
C TYR A 315 -9.95 -14.17 2.67
N GLY A 316 -10.94 -14.69 1.94
CA GLY A 316 -10.82 -15.78 0.96
C GLY A 316 -11.25 -15.37 -0.44
N GLY A 317 -10.82 -16.10 -1.47
CA GLY A 317 -11.29 -15.87 -2.85
C GLY A 317 -12.81 -16.02 -2.96
N MET A 318 -13.45 -15.11 -3.71
CA MET A 318 -14.92 -14.95 -3.72
C MET A 318 -15.70 -16.23 -4.06
N GLU A 319 -15.17 -17.08 -4.96
CA GLU A 319 -15.89 -18.28 -5.44
C GLU A 319 -16.07 -19.34 -4.34
N ALA A 320 -14.99 -19.73 -3.65
CA ALA A 320 -15.06 -20.76 -2.62
C ALA A 320 -16.00 -20.36 -1.47
N GLN A 321 -16.06 -19.06 -1.15
CA GLN A 321 -16.90 -18.52 -0.07
C GLN A 321 -18.39 -18.57 -0.40
N GLN A 322 -18.79 -18.23 -1.63
CA GLN A 322 -20.20 -18.24 -2.03
C GLN A 322 -20.82 -19.64 -1.88
N ASP A 323 -20.07 -20.67 -2.25
CA ASP A 323 -20.54 -22.05 -2.12
C ASP A 323 -20.60 -22.54 -0.66
N MET A 324 -19.82 -21.95 0.25
CA MET A 324 -19.83 -22.30 1.68
C MET A 324 -20.98 -21.62 2.43
N LEU A 325 -21.58 -20.56 1.87
CA LEU A 325 -22.59 -19.74 2.53
C LEU A 325 -23.74 -20.56 3.14
N PRO A 326 -24.34 -21.56 2.45
CA PRO A 326 -25.42 -22.35 3.05
C PRO A 326 -24.98 -23.10 4.32
N LEU A 327 -23.78 -23.68 4.31
CA LEU A 327 -23.23 -24.42 5.45
C LEU A 327 -22.90 -23.49 6.62
N THR A 328 -22.36 -22.31 6.33
CA THR A 328 -22.08 -21.28 7.33
C THR A 328 -23.37 -20.76 7.97
N MET A 329 -24.44 -20.56 7.18
CA MET A 329 -25.74 -20.13 7.71
C MET A 329 -26.41 -21.23 8.55
N GLU A 330 -26.26 -22.49 8.14
CA GLU A 330 -26.72 -23.64 8.93
C GLU A 330 -25.98 -23.72 10.28
N LEU A 331 -24.65 -23.58 10.29
CA LEU A 331 -23.86 -23.51 11.53
C LEU A 331 -24.28 -22.34 12.40
N LEU A 332 -24.43 -21.15 11.83
CA LEU A 332 -24.81 -19.96 12.59
C LEU A 332 -26.13 -20.17 13.34
N MET A 333 -27.12 -20.80 12.70
CA MET A 333 -28.41 -21.10 13.33
C MET A 333 -28.31 -22.05 14.53
N THR A 334 -27.27 -22.90 14.64
CA THR A 334 -27.17 -23.85 15.76
C THR A 334 -26.79 -23.19 17.09
N PHE A 335 -26.20 -21.99 17.05
CA PHE A 335 -25.67 -21.35 18.27
C PHE A 335 -26.03 -19.87 18.42
N LEU A 336 -26.68 -19.27 17.43
CA LEU A 336 -27.02 -17.83 17.45
C LEU A 336 -27.88 -17.43 18.67
N PRO A 337 -28.91 -18.18 19.11
CA PRO A 337 -29.64 -17.84 20.34
C PRO A 337 -28.78 -17.87 21.60
N GLN A 338 -27.85 -18.83 21.71
CA GLN A 338 -26.92 -18.97 22.82
C GLN A 338 -25.88 -17.85 22.83
N TYR A 339 -25.34 -17.51 21.65
CA TYR A 339 -24.43 -16.36 21.47
C TYR A 339 -25.04 -15.06 21.97
N LEU A 340 -26.34 -14.85 21.71
CA LEU A 340 -27.07 -13.67 22.16
C LEU A 340 -27.54 -13.77 23.62
N GLU A 341 -27.45 -14.96 24.23
CA GLU A 341 -27.94 -15.28 25.59
C GLU A 341 -29.47 -15.12 25.71
N ILE A 342 -30.21 -15.50 24.67
CA ILE A 342 -31.68 -15.29 24.59
C ILE A 342 -32.47 -16.56 24.25
N GLU A 343 -31.82 -17.73 24.17
CA GLU A 343 -32.41 -19.00 23.73
C GLU A 343 -33.76 -19.32 24.41
N ALA A 344 -33.84 -19.17 25.73
CA ALA A 344 -35.05 -19.48 26.48
C ALA A 344 -36.24 -18.57 26.11
N ALA A 345 -35.98 -17.31 25.78
CA ALA A 345 -37.01 -16.32 25.48
C ALA A 345 -37.37 -16.27 23.99
N TYR A 346 -36.41 -16.62 23.12
CA TYR A 346 -36.54 -16.56 21.67
C TYR A 346 -35.91 -17.81 21.03
N PRO A 347 -36.54 -18.99 21.14
CA PRO A 347 -36.05 -20.17 20.45
C PRO A 347 -36.12 -19.98 18.92
N THR A 348 -35.27 -20.71 18.21
CA THR A 348 -35.32 -20.79 16.74
C THR A 348 -36.56 -21.54 16.29
N LYS A 349 -37.14 -21.15 15.15
CA LYS A 349 -38.21 -21.92 14.50
C LYS A 349 -37.64 -22.77 13.37
N PRO A 350 -38.31 -23.88 13.01
CA PRO A 350 -37.95 -24.65 11.83
C PRO A 350 -37.87 -23.75 10.59
N ASP A 351 -36.89 -24.01 9.74
CA ASP A 351 -36.68 -23.33 8.45
C ASP A 351 -36.35 -21.82 8.52
N GLU A 352 -36.09 -21.26 9.71
CA GLU A 352 -35.58 -19.90 9.82
C GLU A 352 -34.13 -19.80 9.33
N THR A 353 -33.83 -18.74 8.57
CA THR A 353 -32.46 -18.33 8.30
C THR A 353 -31.97 -17.38 9.39
N PRO A 354 -30.66 -17.19 9.58
CA PRO A 354 -30.13 -16.25 10.58
C PRO A 354 -30.69 -14.84 10.45
N VAL A 355 -30.87 -14.36 9.22
CA VAL A 355 -31.42 -13.03 8.92
C VAL A 355 -32.88 -12.94 9.39
N VAL A 356 -33.71 -13.93 9.05
CA VAL A 356 -35.14 -13.97 9.43
C VAL A 356 -35.29 -14.10 10.94
N TYR A 357 -34.50 -14.96 11.58
CA TYR A 357 -34.47 -15.12 13.02
C TYR A 357 -34.16 -13.79 13.73
N LEU A 358 -33.08 -13.10 13.32
CA LEU A 358 -32.67 -11.84 13.95
C LEU A 358 -33.68 -10.71 13.74
N GLN A 359 -34.31 -10.62 12.56
CA GLN A 359 -35.39 -9.68 12.30
C GLN A 359 -36.59 -9.94 13.22
N ARG A 360 -37.00 -11.21 13.35
CA ARG A 360 -38.09 -11.59 14.26
C ARG A 360 -37.77 -11.24 15.72
N VAL A 361 -36.59 -11.63 16.21
CA VAL A 361 -36.15 -11.31 17.58
C VAL A 361 -36.22 -9.80 17.81
N ASN A 362 -35.67 -9.00 16.88
CA ASN A 362 -35.72 -7.54 16.95
C ASN A 362 -37.17 -7.01 17.03
N THR A 363 -38.07 -7.48 16.16
CA THR A 363 -39.48 -7.07 16.20
C THR A 363 -40.18 -7.46 17.51
N GLU A 364 -40.03 -8.72 17.95
CA GLU A 364 -40.68 -9.22 19.15
C GLU A 364 -40.13 -8.59 20.44
N SER A 365 -38.81 -8.39 20.54
CA SER A 365 -38.18 -7.75 21.70
C SER A 365 -38.55 -6.28 21.82
N ARG A 366 -38.67 -5.57 20.69
CA ARG A 366 -39.17 -4.18 20.66
C ARG A 366 -40.60 -4.07 21.13
N ALA A 367 -41.49 -4.94 20.65
CA ALA A 367 -42.89 -4.95 21.08
C ALA A 367 -43.03 -5.16 22.61
N LYS A 368 -42.07 -5.87 23.23
CA LYS A 368 -41.99 -6.07 24.68
C LYS A 368 -41.26 -4.95 25.44
N GLY A 369 -40.64 -4.00 24.74
CA GLY A 369 -39.76 -3.00 25.34
C GLY A 369 -38.44 -3.56 25.88
N ASP A 370 -38.01 -4.75 25.43
CA ASP A 370 -36.72 -5.36 25.79
C ASP A 370 -35.60 -4.83 24.88
N TRP A 371 -35.21 -3.59 25.14
CA TRP A 371 -34.23 -2.86 24.33
C TRP A 371 -32.82 -3.46 24.38
N LYS A 372 -32.48 -4.20 25.45
CA LYS A 372 -31.19 -4.92 25.54
C LYS A 372 -31.13 -6.05 24.51
N THR A 373 -32.17 -6.88 24.44
CA THR A 373 -32.26 -7.93 23.42
C THR A 373 -32.34 -7.35 22.02
N THR A 374 -33.13 -6.27 21.83
CA THR A 374 -33.20 -5.55 20.55
C THR A 374 -31.82 -5.10 20.07
N SER A 375 -31.02 -4.50 20.96
CA SER A 375 -29.66 -4.04 20.63
C SER A 375 -28.77 -5.20 20.17
N LYS A 376 -28.73 -6.30 20.94
CA LYS A 376 -27.96 -7.50 20.62
C LYS A 376 -28.36 -8.09 19.27
N ALA A 377 -29.66 -8.22 19.01
CA ALA A 377 -30.19 -8.77 17.76
C ALA A 377 -29.88 -7.87 16.55
N LEU A 378 -30.00 -6.55 16.70
CA LEU A 378 -29.72 -5.60 15.63
C LEU A 378 -28.23 -5.55 15.27
N GLU A 379 -27.35 -5.62 16.28
CA GLU A 379 -25.90 -5.68 16.06
C GLU A 379 -25.49 -6.98 15.35
N ALA A 380 -26.05 -8.12 15.77
CA ALA A 380 -25.83 -9.38 15.06
C ALA A 380 -26.39 -9.34 13.63
N TYR A 381 -27.58 -8.75 13.43
CA TYR A 381 -28.20 -8.60 12.12
C TYR A 381 -27.31 -7.78 11.18
N ARG A 382 -26.73 -6.69 11.69
CA ARG A 382 -25.77 -5.87 10.95
C ARG A 382 -24.60 -6.71 10.42
N GLN A 383 -24.01 -7.54 11.26
CA GLN A 383 -22.83 -8.33 10.88
C GLN A 383 -23.19 -9.48 9.92
N VAL A 384 -24.33 -10.12 10.13
CA VAL A 384 -24.78 -11.27 9.32
C VAL A 384 -25.27 -10.83 7.94
N ALA A 385 -26.11 -9.79 7.87
CA ALA A 385 -26.70 -9.34 6.61
C ALA A 385 -25.78 -8.41 5.81
N PHE A 386 -24.85 -7.69 6.48
CA PHE A 386 -24.02 -6.64 5.86
C PHE A 386 -22.53 -6.77 6.18
N GLY A 387 -22.04 -8.00 6.40
CA GLY A 387 -20.62 -8.28 6.70
C GLY A 387 -19.62 -7.79 5.64
N ASN A 388 -20.09 -7.50 4.41
CA ASN A 388 -19.31 -6.91 3.31
C ASN A 388 -18.96 -5.42 3.52
N GLY A 389 -19.39 -4.81 4.63
CA GLY A 389 -19.10 -3.40 4.95
C GLY A 389 -20.10 -2.40 4.38
N GLN A 390 -21.15 -2.85 3.69
CA GLN A 390 -22.21 -2.00 3.15
C GLN A 390 -23.43 -1.97 4.09
N THR A 391 -23.22 -1.59 5.35
CA THR A 391 -24.34 -1.45 6.30
C THR A 391 -25.17 -0.20 5.96
N PRO A 392 -26.49 -0.32 5.75
CA PRO A 392 -27.37 0.82 5.60
C PRO A 392 -27.29 1.79 6.78
N ALA A 393 -27.30 3.10 6.49
CA ALA A 393 -27.17 4.14 7.51
C ALA A 393 -28.23 4.04 8.62
N TRP A 394 -29.45 3.62 8.28
CA TRP A 394 -30.55 3.47 9.24
C TRP A 394 -30.26 2.42 10.32
N ILE A 395 -29.60 1.29 10.00
CA ILE A 395 -29.25 0.26 10.98
C ILE A 395 -28.26 0.82 12.00
N THR A 396 -27.26 1.56 11.52
CA THR A 396 -26.25 2.18 12.39
C THR A 396 -26.88 3.24 13.30
N GLY A 397 -27.77 4.07 12.74
CA GLY A 397 -28.52 5.07 13.52
C GLY A 397 -29.40 4.42 14.60
N ASP A 398 -30.15 3.39 14.23
CA ASP A 398 -31.02 2.66 15.15
C ASP A 398 -30.22 2.00 16.29
N ALA A 399 -29.12 1.31 15.96
CA ALA A 399 -28.26 0.68 16.96
C ALA A 399 -27.65 1.70 17.94
N GLN A 400 -27.20 2.86 17.43
CA GLN A 400 -26.68 3.94 18.27
C GLN A 400 -27.76 4.53 19.18
N ALA A 401 -28.97 4.74 18.68
CA ALA A 401 -30.08 5.26 19.45
C ALA A 401 -30.51 4.29 20.56
N ILE A 402 -30.64 2.99 20.26
CA ILE A 402 -30.97 1.97 21.27
C ILE A 402 -29.88 1.90 22.34
N MET A 403 -28.60 1.95 21.96
CA MET A 403 -27.49 1.99 22.91
C MET A 403 -27.53 3.25 23.80
N ALA A 404 -27.86 4.41 23.24
CA ALA A 404 -28.04 5.64 24.01
C ALA A 404 -29.22 5.52 25.00
N PHE A 405 -30.31 4.86 24.62
CA PHE A 405 -31.43 4.60 25.52
C PHE A 405 -31.02 3.70 26.70
N ILE A 406 -30.32 2.60 26.44
CA ILE A 406 -29.80 1.69 27.48
C ILE A 406 -28.83 2.44 28.41
N GLN A 407 -27.96 3.30 27.87
CA GLN A 407 -27.10 4.16 28.68
C GLN A 407 -27.91 5.10 29.58
N GLY A 408 -28.98 5.72 29.06
CA GLY A 408 -29.89 6.54 29.84
C GLY A 408 -30.50 5.79 31.03
N GLN A 409 -30.99 4.56 30.79
CA GLN A 409 -31.53 3.71 31.85
C GLN A 409 -30.47 3.36 32.91
N ASN A 410 -29.24 3.06 32.48
CA ASN A 410 -28.15 2.76 33.41
C ASN A 410 -27.77 3.98 34.26
N TYR A 411 -27.63 5.17 33.66
CA TYR A 411 -27.36 6.42 34.40
C TYR A 411 -28.47 6.76 35.38
N GLU A 412 -29.72 6.61 34.95
CA GLU A 412 -30.88 6.84 35.81
C GLU A 412 -30.89 5.89 37.01
N SER A 413 -30.62 4.60 36.79
CA SER A 413 -30.51 3.61 37.87
C SER A 413 -29.35 3.88 38.86
N ALA A 414 -28.32 4.62 38.41
CA ALA A 414 -27.18 5.03 39.21
C ALA A 414 -27.39 6.40 39.90
N GLY A 415 -28.55 7.03 39.74
CA GLY A 415 -28.83 8.37 40.28
C GLY A 415 -28.14 9.51 39.54
N MET A 416 -27.55 9.23 38.37
CA MET A 416 -26.87 10.22 37.51
C MET A 416 -27.87 10.84 36.52
N TYR A 417 -28.84 11.59 37.04
CA TYR A 417 -29.98 12.07 36.25
C TYR A 417 -29.60 13.06 35.16
N ARG A 418 -28.55 13.87 35.36
CA ARG A 418 -28.07 14.82 34.34
C ARG A 418 -27.57 14.08 33.09
N GLU A 419 -26.76 13.05 33.28
CA GLU A 419 -26.23 12.21 32.20
C GLU A 419 -27.34 11.37 31.53
N ALA A 420 -28.31 10.90 32.32
CA ALA A 420 -29.48 10.19 31.80
C ALA A 420 -30.31 11.07 30.84
N VAL A 421 -30.58 12.33 31.21
CA VAL A 421 -31.29 13.29 30.34
C VAL A 421 -30.54 13.50 29.03
N ALA A 422 -29.22 13.69 29.07
CA ALA A 422 -28.42 13.85 27.87
C ALA A 422 -28.49 12.61 26.96
N ALA A 423 -28.46 11.40 27.53
CA ALA A 423 -28.58 10.15 26.79
C ALA A 423 -29.96 10.01 26.13
N TYR A 424 -31.05 10.26 26.86
CA TYR A 424 -32.41 10.20 26.31
C TYR A 424 -32.65 11.26 25.22
N LYS A 425 -32.09 12.47 25.35
CA LYS A 425 -32.12 13.48 24.28
C LYS A 425 -31.48 12.99 22.98
N ARG A 426 -30.36 12.25 23.07
CA ARG A 426 -29.72 11.66 21.87
C ARG A 426 -30.63 10.66 21.17
N VAL A 427 -31.46 9.92 21.90
CA VAL A 427 -32.46 9.01 21.30
C VAL A 427 -33.50 9.81 20.52
N ILE A 428 -34.05 10.86 21.14
CA ILE A 428 -35.11 11.71 20.55
C ILE A 428 -34.62 12.48 19.31
N ALA A 429 -33.31 12.78 19.24
CA ALA A 429 -32.71 13.46 18.10
C ALA A 429 -32.56 12.58 16.84
N GLN A 430 -32.79 11.26 16.95
CA GLN A 430 -32.66 10.31 15.84
C GLN A 430 -34.00 10.11 15.13
N THR A 431 -33.97 9.77 13.84
CA THR A 431 -35.18 9.66 12.97
C THR A 431 -35.50 8.22 12.57
N GLY A 432 -35.07 7.24 13.37
CA GLY A 432 -35.30 5.83 13.09
C GLY A 432 -36.72 5.37 13.45
N ASP A 433 -37.25 4.41 12.70
CA ASP A 433 -38.54 3.78 13.04
C ASP A 433 -38.38 2.67 14.10
N ASN A 434 -37.13 2.25 14.37
CA ASN A 434 -36.84 1.11 15.24
C ASN A 434 -36.36 1.45 16.65
N ILE A 435 -36.54 2.70 17.08
CA ILE A 435 -35.91 3.26 18.27
C ILE A 435 -36.94 3.65 19.36
N PRO A 436 -36.55 3.64 20.65
CA PRO A 436 -37.45 3.88 21.78
C PRO A 436 -37.73 5.37 22.05
N ILE A 437 -38.23 6.10 21.05
CA ILE A 437 -38.45 7.55 21.18
C ILE A 437 -39.49 7.87 22.26
N GLU A 438 -40.62 7.18 22.26
CA GLU A 438 -41.74 7.48 23.17
C GLU A 438 -41.38 7.09 24.62
N GLU A 439 -40.70 5.97 24.82
CA GLU A 439 -40.16 5.58 26.11
C GLU A 439 -39.12 6.59 26.61
N ALA A 440 -38.22 7.06 25.74
CA ALA A 440 -37.23 8.08 26.11
C ALA A 440 -37.89 9.39 26.53
N LYS A 441 -38.90 9.86 25.80
CA LYS A 441 -39.69 11.05 26.16
C LYS A 441 -40.33 10.89 27.54
N LYS A 442 -41.00 9.76 27.77
CA LYS A 442 -41.66 9.47 29.05
C LYS A 442 -40.68 9.44 30.24
N ARG A 443 -39.50 8.83 30.06
CA ARG A 443 -38.45 8.84 31.10
C ARG A 443 -37.94 10.25 31.35
N LEU A 444 -37.72 11.03 30.31
CA LEU A 444 -37.25 12.41 30.41
C LEU A 444 -38.27 13.32 31.14
N GLU A 445 -39.56 13.15 30.88
CA GLU A 445 -40.64 13.83 31.62
C GLU A 445 -40.66 13.44 33.10
N THR A 446 -40.44 12.15 33.39
CA THR A 446 -40.35 11.65 34.77
C THR A 446 -39.18 12.32 35.51
N ILE A 447 -37.99 12.35 34.90
CA ILE A 447 -36.81 13.00 35.49
C ILE A 447 -37.03 14.50 35.68
N ARG A 448 -37.65 15.20 34.72
CA ARG A 448 -37.97 16.64 34.87
C ARG A 448 -38.87 16.92 36.06
N LYS A 449 -39.79 16.01 36.37
CA LYS A 449 -40.72 16.15 37.50
C LYS A 449 -40.06 15.80 38.83
N GLU A 450 -39.30 14.72 38.88
CA GLU A 450 -38.73 14.17 40.12
C GLU A 450 -37.37 14.79 40.48
N HIS A 451 -36.60 15.23 39.49
CA HIS A 451 -35.24 15.77 39.62
C HIS A 451 -35.04 17.05 38.76
N PRO A 452 -35.80 18.13 39.02
CA PRO A 452 -35.82 19.32 38.16
C PRO A 452 -34.47 20.04 38.05
N GLN A 453 -33.66 20.04 39.11
CA GLN A 453 -32.34 20.70 39.13
C GLN A 453 -31.35 20.02 38.16
N ASP A 454 -31.33 18.68 38.15
CA ASP A 454 -30.46 17.91 37.25
C ASP A 454 -30.90 18.04 35.79
N ALA A 455 -32.22 18.07 35.55
CA ALA A 455 -32.77 18.29 34.22
C ALA A 455 -32.42 19.69 33.68
N GLU A 456 -32.57 20.75 34.48
CA GLU A 456 -32.22 22.11 34.07
C GLU A 456 -30.71 22.25 33.80
N ALA A 457 -29.86 21.61 34.62
CA ALA A 457 -28.42 21.59 34.42
C ALA A 457 -28.02 20.86 33.12
N ALA A 458 -28.70 19.75 32.78
CA ALA A 458 -28.48 19.04 31.53
C ALA A 458 -28.90 19.88 30.32
N GLU A 459 -29.99 20.65 30.42
CA GLU A 459 -30.48 21.51 29.33
C GLU A 459 -29.56 22.70 29.03
N LYS A 460 -28.89 23.23 30.06
CA LYS A 460 -27.89 24.31 29.92
C LYS A 460 -26.54 23.82 29.39
N THR A 461 -26.27 22.52 29.47
CA THR A 461 -25.02 21.96 28.96
C THR A 461 -25.11 21.89 27.43
N PRO A 462 -24.28 22.66 26.68
CA PRO A 462 -24.30 22.59 25.23
C PRO A 462 -24.04 21.15 24.79
N GLU A 463 -24.82 20.65 23.84
CA GLU A 463 -24.61 19.32 23.29
C GLU A 463 -23.19 19.25 22.72
N THR A 464 -22.32 18.52 23.42
CA THR A 464 -21.03 18.13 22.88
C THR A 464 -21.34 17.17 21.74
N ARG A 465 -21.46 17.73 20.53
CA ARG A 465 -21.49 16.92 19.31
C ARG A 465 -20.23 16.07 19.38
N PRO A 466 -20.33 14.72 19.44
CA PRO A 466 -19.14 13.90 19.25
C PRO A 466 -18.53 14.39 17.93
N TYR A 467 -17.24 14.72 17.96
CA TYR A 467 -16.50 15.33 16.85
C TYR A 467 -17.00 14.80 15.50
N PRO A 468 -17.17 15.67 14.49
CA PRO A 468 -17.72 15.25 13.19
C PRO A 468 -16.99 14.00 12.74
N VAL A 469 -17.77 12.92 12.51
CA VAL A 469 -17.29 11.69 11.89
C VAL A 469 -16.48 12.13 10.69
N ALA A 470 -15.19 11.78 10.65
CA ALA A 470 -14.27 12.20 9.61
C ALA A 470 -14.96 12.00 8.26
N VAL A 471 -15.23 13.10 7.56
CA VAL A 471 -15.86 13.06 6.24
C VAL A 471 -14.94 12.19 5.38
N PRO A 472 -15.42 11.08 4.81
CA PRO A 472 -14.56 10.25 3.97
C PRO A 472 -14.00 11.16 2.88
N TYR A 473 -12.66 11.23 2.80
CA TYR A 473 -11.97 12.02 1.78
C TYR A 473 -12.59 11.72 0.41
N PRO A 474 -12.91 12.73 -0.40
CA PRO A 474 -13.42 12.50 -1.74
C PRO A 474 -12.40 11.64 -2.49
N VAL A 475 -12.83 10.42 -2.86
CA VAL A 475 -12.06 9.57 -3.75
C VAL A 475 -12.07 10.30 -5.10
N VAL A 476 -10.93 10.90 -5.44
CA VAL A 476 -10.72 11.47 -6.77
C VAL A 476 -10.83 10.30 -7.76
N ARG A 477 -11.85 10.36 -8.61
CA ARG A 477 -12.05 9.40 -9.70
C ARG A 477 -11.07 9.64 -10.84
#